data_AF-A0AAJ6QWC5-F1
#
_entry.id   AF-A0AAJ6QWC5-F1
#
_cell.length_a   1.000
_cell.length_b   1.000
_cell.length_c   1.000
_cell.angle_alpha   90.00
_cell.angle_beta   90.00
_cell.angle_gamma   90.00
#
_symmetry.space_group_name_H-M   'P 1'
#
loop_
_entity.id
_entity.type
_entity.pdbx_description
1 polymer ?
#
loop_
_entity_poly.entity_id
_entity_poly.type
_entity_poly.pdbx_seq_one_letter_code
_entity_poly.pdbx_strand_id
1 'polypeptide(L)'
;MPVTKMWKIKTSSLSTEKVRKGVVEFLLNKHPLDIMICNQAGEGNLEQSMAFCLNRSPFTGVKYPMAKRLFEDKGFGLPVTTVMRRCIQRTRRARFASKNAAIPTLGSYARGKDIQISTYI
;
A
#
# COMPACT_ATOMS: atom_id res chain seq x y z
N MET A 1 7.67 -17.47 2.74
CA MET A 1 7.99 -18.66 3.57
C MET A 1 8.65 -19.66 2.63
N PRO A 2 9.85 -20.16 2.94
CA PRO A 2 10.45 -21.23 2.15
C PRO A 2 9.54 -22.46 2.21
N VAL A 3 9.39 -23.15 1.08
CA VAL A 3 8.54 -24.33 0.97
C VAL A 3 9.32 -25.54 1.49
N THR A 4 8.67 -26.37 2.31
CA THR A 4 9.25 -27.66 2.75
C THR A 4 8.56 -28.82 2.05
N LYS A 5 9.23 -29.97 2.02
CA LYS A 5 8.70 -31.21 1.41
C LYS A 5 7.33 -31.56 2.02
N MET A 6 6.41 -32.06 1.20
CA MET A 6 5.03 -32.47 1.57
C MET A 6 4.01 -31.34 1.87
N TRP A 7 4.33 -30.07 1.62
CA TRP A 7 3.33 -29.00 1.75
C TRP A 7 2.32 -28.99 0.59
N LYS A 8 1.01 -28.93 0.91
CA LYS A 8 -0.08 -28.73 -0.05
C LYS A 8 -0.60 -27.30 0.05
N ILE A 9 -0.23 -26.45 -0.90
CA ILE A 9 -0.59 -25.03 -0.91
C ILE A 9 -1.96 -24.87 -1.57
N LYS A 10 -2.95 -24.38 -0.81
CA LYS A 10 -4.30 -24.05 -1.31
C LYS A 10 -4.43 -22.54 -1.44
N THR A 11 -4.41 -22.03 -2.66
CA THR A 11 -4.47 -20.58 -2.95
C THR A 11 -5.88 -20.03 -3.13
N SER A 12 -6.87 -20.90 -3.35
CA SER A 12 -8.28 -20.60 -3.63
C SER A 12 -9.22 -21.07 -2.51
N SER A 13 -8.69 -21.28 -1.29
CA SER A 13 -9.54 -21.68 -0.16
C SER A 13 -10.32 -20.50 0.43
N LEU A 14 -11.48 -20.77 1.02
CA LEU A 14 -12.33 -19.75 1.65
C LEU A 14 -11.59 -18.94 2.72
N SER A 15 -10.67 -19.55 3.46
CA SER A 15 -9.86 -18.83 4.46
C SER A 15 -8.87 -17.88 3.79
N THR A 16 -8.22 -18.29 2.70
CA THR A 16 -7.29 -17.44 1.92
C THR A 16 -8.01 -16.22 1.34
N GLU A 17 -9.21 -16.40 0.80
CA GLU A 17 -10.00 -15.29 0.25
C GLU A 17 -10.43 -14.28 1.32
N LYS A 18 -10.89 -14.76 2.49
CA LYS A 18 -11.24 -13.90 3.62
C LYS A 18 -10.04 -13.04 4.07
N VAL A 19 -8.85 -13.64 4.17
CA VAL A 19 -7.63 -12.92 4.55
C VAL A 19 -7.26 -11.88 3.48
N ARG A 20 -7.33 -12.23 2.19
CA ARG A 20 -7.05 -11.28 1.10
C ARG A 20 -7.97 -10.06 1.17
N LYS A 21 -9.29 -10.28 1.33
CA LYS A 21 -10.28 -9.21 1.46
C LYS A 21 -9.99 -8.32 2.68
N GLY A 22 -9.70 -8.91 3.84
CA GLY A 22 -9.37 -8.15 5.05
C GLY A 22 -8.11 -7.27 4.92
N VAL A 23 -7.07 -7.76 4.22
CA VAL A 23 -5.86 -6.94 3.96
C VAL A 23 -6.17 -5.77 3.03
N VAL A 24 -6.94 -5.98 1.98
CA VAL A 24 -7.33 -4.91 1.04
C VAL A 24 -8.18 -3.87 1.77
N GLU A 25 -9.14 -4.30 2.59
CA GLU A 25 -9.95 -3.39 3.42
C GLU A 25 -9.10 -2.55 4.37
N PHE A 26 -8.12 -3.15 5.05
CA PHE A 26 -7.19 -2.44 5.92
C PHE A 26 -6.38 -1.36 5.18
N LEU A 27 -5.93 -1.67 3.96
CA LEU A 27 -5.18 -0.73 3.12
C LEU A 27 -6.07 0.42 2.62
N LEU A 28 -7.28 0.12 2.16
CA LEU A 28 -8.24 1.13 1.66
C LEU A 28 -8.69 2.10 2.76
N ASN A 29 -8.78 1.64 4.00
CA ASN A 29 -9.12 2.48 5.14
C ASN A 29 -8.14 3.66 5.33
N LYS A 30 -6.87 3.48 4.96
CA LYS A 30 -5.84 4.54 5.07
C LYS A 30 -5.51 5.23 3.74
N HIS A 31 -6.00 4.72 2.62
CA HIS A 31 -5.74 5.27 1.29
C HIS A 31 -6.76 6.37 0.95
N PRO A 32 -6.34 7.49 0.32
CA PRO A 32 -7.26 8.54 -0.12
C PRO A 32 -8.14 8.05 -1.28
N LEU A 33 -9.25 8.75 -1.53
CA LEU A 33 -10.16 8.46 -2.65
C LEU A 33 -9.76 9.25 -3.91
N ASP A 34 -8.46 9.27 -4.22
CA ASP A 34 -7.91 10.17 -5.26
C ASP A 34 -7.78 9.48 -6.62
N ILE A 35 -8.56 8.43 -6.89
CA ILE A 35 -8.43 7.60 -8.09
C ILE A 35 -8.54 8.45 -9.37
N MET A 36 -9.51 9.38 -9.43
CA MET A 36 -9.73 10.24 -10.61
C MET A 36 -8.58 11.22 -10.91
N ILE A 37 -7.72 11.52 -9.93
CA ILE A 37 -6.59 12.46 -10.04
C ILE A 37 -5.27 11.67 -9.98
N CYS A 38 -5.33 10.34 -9.98
CA CYS A 38 -4.15 9.51 -9.88
C CYS A 38 -3.59 9.22 -11.26
N ASN A 39 -2.35 9.62 -11.52
CA ASN A 39 -1.63 9.27 -12.74
C ASN A 39 -1.44 7.75 -12.91
N GLN A 40 -1.69 6.96 -11.85
CA GLN A 40 -1.62 5.49 -11.87
C GLN A 40 -3.01 4.84 -11.87
N ALA A 41 -4.08 5.59 -12.12
CA ALA A 41 -5.42 5.02 -12.26
C ALA A 41 -5.43 4.04 -13.44
N GLY A 42 -6.05 2.87 -13.27
CA GLY A 42 -6.10 1.79 -14.26
C GLY A 42 -4.92 0.83 -14.21
N GLU A 43 -3.70 1.32 -13.96
CA GLU A 43 -2.48 0.49 -13.82
C GLU A 43 -2.17 0.13 -12.35
N GLY A 44 -2.85 0.77 -11.41
CA GLY A 44 -2.62 0.60 -9.99
C GLY A 44 -2.90 -0.82 -9.52
N ASN A 45 -1.86 -1.51 -9.03
CA ASN A 45 -1.98 -2.83 -8.41
C ASN A 45 -3.03 -2.89 -7.28
N LEU A 46 -3.30 -1.76 -6.64
CA LEU A 46 -4.30 -1.66 -5.57
C LEU A 46 -5.73 -1.66 -6.13
N GLU A 47 -5.98 -1.03 -7.27
CA GLU A 47 -7.27 -1.06 -7.97
C GLU A 47 -7.57 -2.44 -8.53
N GLN A 48 -6.57 -3.11 -9.12
CA GLN A 48 -6.69 -4.51 -9.53
C GLN A 48 -7.02 -5.43 -8.33
N SER A 49 -6.54 -5.11 -7.13
CA SER A 49 -6.90 -5.85 -5.90
C SER A 49 -8.31 -5.53 -5.38
N MET A 50 -8.87 -4.36 -5.71
CA MET A 50 -10.28 -4.05 -5.46
C MET A 50 -11.19 -4.91 -6.33
N ALA A 51 -10.74 -5.31 -7.54
CA ALA A 51 -11.52 -6.21 -8.40
C ALA A 51 -11.78 -7.58 -7.74
N PHE A 52 -10.82 -8.10 -6.96
CA PHE A 52 -11.02 -9.32 -6.16
C PHE A 52 -12.02 -9.14 -5.00
N CYS A 53 -12.35 -7.89 -4.64
CA CYS A 53 -13.28 -7.52 -3.59
C CYS A 53 -14.67 -7.10 -4.13
N LEU A 54 -14.91 -7.19 -5.45
CA LEU A 54 -16.12 -6.67 -6.13
C LEU A 54 -17.44 -7.33 -5.71
N ASN A 55 -17.42 -8.41 -4.93
CA ASN A 55 -18.63 -8.88 -4.25
C ASN A 55 -18.88 -8.00 -3.03
N ARG A 56 -19.43 -6.79 -3.30
CA ARG A 56 -19.88 -5.77 -2.34
C ARG A 56 -18.93 -5.60 -1.15
N SER A 57 -17.98 -4.67 -1.23
CA SER A 57 -17.45 -4.11 0.00
C SER A 57 -18.53 -3.18 0.59
N PRO A 58 -19.13 -3.46 1.76
CA PRO A 58 -20.00 -2.51 2.48
C PRO A 58 -19.20 -1.32 3.08
N PHE A 59 -18.08 -0.96 2.47
CA PHE A 59 -17.02 -0.11 3.03
C PHE A 59 -16.75 1.13 2.18
N THR A 60 -17.67 1.50 1.29
CA THR A 60 -17.82 2.88 0.85
C THR A 60 -18.31 3.68 2.07
N GLY A 61 -17.37 4.19 2.87
CA GLY A 61 -17.59 5.27 3.84
C GLY A 61 -18.18 4.95 5.23
N VAL A 62 -18.90 3.83 5.44
CA VAL A 62 -19.78 3.73 6.64
C VAL A 62 -19.17 3.05 7.88
N LYS A 63 -18.28 2.06 7.76
CA LYS A 63 -17.87 1.25 8.93
C LYS A 63 -16.71 1.81 9.79
N TYR A 64 -15.94 2.77 9.29
CA TYR A 64 -14.83 3.38 10.03
C TYR A 64 -14.83 4.90 9.85
N PRO A 65 -15.55 5.68 10.69
CA PRO A 65 -15.61 7.14 10.61
C PRO A 65 -14.30 7.82 11.08
N MET A 66 -13.16 7.14 10.99
CA MET A 66 -11.88 7.70 11.41
C MET A 66 -11.27 8.53 10.30
N ALA A 67 -10.75 9.70 10.67
CA ALA A 67 -9.99 10.56 9.77
C ALA A 67 -8.86 9.76 9.08
N LYS A 68 -8.88 9.82 7.74
CA LYS A 68 -7.80 9.32 6.91
C LYS A 68 -6.53 10.09 7.25
N ARG A 69 -5.39 9.41 7.18
CA ARG A 69 -4.11 10.05 7.42
C ARG A 69 -3.82 11.05 6.30
N LEU A 70 -3.30 12.21 6.66
CA LEU A 70 -2.70 13.14 5.73
C LEU A 70 -1.21 13.21 6.01
N PHE A 71 -0.44 13.27 4.93
CA PHE A 71 0.98 13.48 4.93
C PHE A 71 1.28 14.60 3.96
N GLU A 72 2.28 15.39 4.30
CA GLU A 72 2.85 16.38 3.39
C GLU A 72 3.63 15.68 2.29
N ASP A 73 3.58 16.27 1.11
CA ASP A 73 4.26 15.76 -0.07
C ASP A 73 5.72 16.22 -0.03
N LYS A 74 6.64 15.27 -0.19
CA LYS A 74 8.08 15.52 -0.06
C LYS A 74 8.73 15.60 -1.45
N GLY A 75 9.61 16.57 -1.63
CA GLY A 75 10.41 16.68 -2.85
C GLY A 75 11.58 15.70 -2.81
N PHE A 76 11.64 14.75 -3.75
CA PHE A 76 12.81 13.87 -3.94
C PHE A 76 13.68 14.31 -5.12
N GLY A 77 13.47 15.53 -5.63
CA GLY A 77 14.05 16.03 -6.88
C GLY A 77 13.29 15.59 -8.14
N LEU A 78 13.59 16.23 -9.26
CA LEU A 78 13.16 15.80 -10.59
C LEU A 78 13.95 14.51 -10.93
N PRO A 79 13.36 13.40 -11.45
CA PRO A 79 12.13 13.29 -12.26
C PRO A 79 10.90 12.71 -11.54
N VAL A 80 10.92 12.52 -10.22
CA VAL A 80 9.87 11.76 -9.52
C VAL A 80 8.90 12.67 -8.78
N THR A 81 7.66 12.77 -9.27
CA THR A 81 6.57 13.38 -8.50
C THR A 81 6.13 12.42 -7.40
N THR A 82 5.94 12.94 -6.18
CA THR A 82 5.48 12.09 -5.08
C THR A 82 4.25 12.64 -4.39
N VAL A 83 3.33 11.72 -4.11
CA VAL A 83 2.13 11.97 -3.32
C VAL A 83 2.18 10.99 -2.15
N MET A 84 2.56 11.47 -0.97
CA MET A 84 2.83 10.61 0.20
C MET A 84 1.54 10.03 0.79
N ARG A 85 0.42 10.73 0.63
CA ARG A 85 -0.91 10.28 1.10
C ARG A 85 -1.35 8.95 0.47
N ARG A 86 -0.94 8.70 -0.79
CA ARG A 86 -1.25 7.47 -1.53
C ARG A 86 -0.37 6.28 -1.14
N CYS A 87 0.76 6.52 -0.45
CA CYS A 87 1.70 5.46 -0.11
C CYS A 87 1.12 4.51 0.94
N ILE A 88 1.17 3.19 0.69
CA ILE A 88 0.79 2.14 1.64
C ILE A 88 1.95 1.62 2.52
N GLN A 89 3.08 2.33 2.55
CA GLN A 89 4.24 2.01 3.39
C GLN A 89 4.83 0.60 3.20
N ARG A 90 4.71 -0.01 2.00
CA ARG A 90 5.26 -1.35 1.71
C ARG A 90 6.80 -1.42 1.71
N THR A 91 7.49 -0.29 1.90
CA THR A 91 8.97 -0.12 1.87
C THR A 91 9.67 -0.59 0.58
N ARG A 92 8.94 -0.92 -0.50
CA ARG A 92 9.51 -1.39 -1.78
C ARG A 92 10.51 -0.39 -2.35
N ARG A 93 10.20 0.91 -2.30
CA ARG A 93 11.08 1.98 -2.79
C ARG A 93 12.36 2.10 -1.96
N ALA A 94 12.27 2.05 -0.63
CA ALA A 94 13.43 2.09 0.26
C ALA A 94 14.35 0.86 0.09
N ARG A 95 13.78 -0.34 -0.11
CA ARG A 95 14.55 -1.55 -0.42
C ARG A 95 15.22 -1.49 -1.78
N PHE A 96 14.55 -0.92 -2.78
CA PHE A 96 15.13 -0.72 -4.10
C PHE A 96 16.29 0.28 -4.05
N ALA A 97 16.11 1.39 -3.35
CA ALA A 97 17.14 2.42 -3.20
C ALA A 97 18.41 1.87 -2.51
N SER A 98 18.25 1.12 -1.43
CA SER A 98 19.37 0.51 -0.70
C SER A 98 20.06 -0.62 -1.44
N LYS A 99 19.32 -1.55 -2.07
CA LYS A 99 19.90 -2.76 -2.67
C LYS A 99 20.34 -2.60 -4.11
N ASN A 100 19.53 -1.92 -4.92
CA ASN A 100 19.75 -1.85 -6.37
C ASN A 100 20.38 -0.53 -6.79
N ALA A 101 19.92 0.59 -6.22
CA ALA A 101 20.44 1.91 -6.57
C ALA A 101 21.65 2.33 -5.72
N ALA A 102 22.02 1.57 -4.69
CA ALA A 102 23.10 1.87 -3.75
C ALA A 102 23.04 3.29 -3.12
N ILE A 103 21.83 3.87 -3.02
CA ILE A 103 21.58 5.17 -2.40
C ILE A 103 20.74 4.93 -1.14
N PRO A 104 21.37 4.81 0.05
CA PRO A 104 20.67 4.45 1.29
C PRO A 104 19.91 5.63 1.93
N THR A 105 19.64 6.70 1.20
CA THR A 105 19.01 7.92 1.74
C THR A 105 17.53 7.74 2.06
N LEU A 106 16.83 6.85 1.33
CA LEU A 106 15.41 6.58 1.51
C LEU A 106 15.14 5.59 2.65
N GLY A 107 14.45 6.05 3.69
CA GLY A 107 14.12 5.26 4.87
C GLY A 107 12.66 5.36 5.29
N SER A 108 12.30 4.62 6.34
CA SER A 108 11.05 4.79 7.07
C SER A 108 11.28 5.67 8.30
N TYR A 109 10.56 6.78 8.35
CA TYR A 109 10.52 7.70 9.48
C TYR A 109 9.27 7.44 10.33
N ALA A 110 9.32 7.74 11.64
CA ALA A 110 8.26 7.53 12.63
C ALA A 110 7.81 6.06 12.84
N ARG A 111 6.77 5.84 13.65
CA ARG A 111 6.24 4.52 14.05
C ARG A 111 4.70 4.50 14.01
N GLY A 112 4.13 3.30 13.91
CA GLY A 112 2.69 3.11 13.93
C GLY A 112 1.97 3.71 12.71
N LYS A 113 0.86 4.42 12.95
CA LYS A 113 0.03 5.03 11.89
C LYS A 113 0.79 6.10 11.10
N ASP A 114 1.72 6.78 11.76
CA ASP A 114 2.38 7.99 11.27
C ASP A 114 3.70 7.70 10.55
N ILE A 115 3.98 6.43 10.25
CA ILE A 115 5.16 6.03 9.46
C ILE A 115 5.16 6.79 8.12
N GLN A 116 6.31 7.27 7.68
CA GLN A 116 6.45 7.90 6.38
C GLN A 116 7.69 7.37 5.67
N ILE A 117 7.64 7.29 4.34
CA ILE A 117 8.85 6.99 3.56
C ILE A 117 9.45 8.32 3.15
N SER A 118 10.62 8.65 3.69
CA SER A 118 11.32 9.90 3.36
C SER A 118 12.82 9.75 3.47
N THR A 119 13.53 10.74 2.93
CA THR A 119 14.94 10.95 3.24
C THR A 119 15.09 11.51 4.65
N TYR A 120 16.15 11.12 5.36
CA TYR A 120 16.53 11.69 6.66
C TYR A 120 17.22 13.03 6.42
N ILE A 121 16.44 14.10 6.25
CA ILE A 121 16.87 15.50 6.34
C ILE A 121 15.72 16.25 7.01
#